data_AF-A0A6G0QRW3-F1
#
_entry.id   AF-A0A6G0QRW3-F1
#
_cell.length_a   1.000
_cell.length_b   1.000
_cell.length_c   1.000
_cell.angle_alpha   90.00
_cell.angle_beta   90.00
_cell.angle_gamma   90.00
#
_symmetry.space_group_name_H-M   'P 1'
#
loop_
_entity.id
_entity.type
_entity.pdbx_description
1 polymer ?
#
loop_
_entity_poly.entity_id
_entity_poly.type
_entity_poly.pdbx_seq_one_letter_code
_entity_poly.pdbx_strand_id
1 'polypeptide(L)'
;MSSYLVVRGYIEDDSCVTENSVKVFLADGKCHPSEDSSFTATLNTDGSGVLVLFEYLKCEGDEDKITLSKDELAAQSCIGNVKYAAHNAATTTTTTPTAATATPSTTRSGSGLPLASFLLAAILGGLAVLFL
;
A
#
# COMPACT_ATOMS: atom_id res chain seq x y z
N MET A 1 -7.66 -11.01 -16.80
CA MET A 1 -7.87 -11.06 -15.35
C MET A 1 -8.75 -9.89 -14.98
N SER A 2 -9.84 -10.09 -14.24
CA SER A 2 -10.70 -8.99 -13.79
C SER A 2 -10.25 -8.50 -12.42
N SER A 3 -10.28 -7.20 -12.20
CA SER A 3 -9.96 -6.55 -10.92
C SER A 3 -11.24 -6.21 -10.16
N TYR A 4 -11.18 -6.24 -8.84
CA TYR A 4 -12.34 -6.02 -7.98
C TYR A 4 -12.00 -5.17 -6.77
N LEU A 5 -12.92 -4.30 -6.37
CA LEU A 5 -12.94 -3.70 -5.04
C LEU A 5 -13.82 -4.55 -4.12
N VAL A 6 -13.32 -4.85 -2.93
CA VAL A 6 -14.02 -5.62 -1.92
C VAL A 6 -14.26 -4.73 -0.72
N VAL A 7 -15.51 -4.65 -0.28
CA VAL A 7 -15.95 -3.89 0.88
C VAL A 7 -16.47 -4.89 1.91
N ARG A 8 -15.82 -4.93 3.08
CA ARG A 8 -16.22 -5.77 4.21
C ARG A 8 -16.79 -4.87 5.30
N GLY A 9 -18.08 -5.05 5.60
CA GLY A 9 -18.76 -4.37 6.69
C GLY A 9 -18.68 -5.20 7.97
N TYR A 10 -18.47 -4.53 9.09
CA TYR A 10 -18.36 -5.13 10.42
C TYR A 10 -19.45 -4.59 11.33
N ILE A 11 -19.73 -5.30 12.42
CA ILE A 11 -20.62 -4.84 13.49
C ILE A 11 -20.09 -3.49 14.02
N GLU A 12 -20.99 -2.54 14.24
CA GLU A 12 -20.67 -1.22 14.79
C GLU A 12 -20.00 -1.33 16.16
N ASP A 13 -19.14 -0.37 16.48
CA ASP A 13 -18.36 -0.29 17.73
C ASP A 13 -17.43 -1.48 18.05
N ASP A 14 -17.31 -2.47 17.15
CA ASP A 14 -16.47 -3.66 17.34
C ASP A 14 -15.11 -3.54 16.62
N SER A 15 -14.68 -2.33 16.27
CA SER A 15 -13.36 -2.04 15.67
C SER A 15 -12.96 -2.95 14.49
N CYS A 16 -13.94 -3.32 13.67
CA CYS A 16 -13.79 -4.30 12.59
C CYS A 16 -13.24 -5.68 13.02
N VAL A 17 -13.77 -6.23 14.12
CA VAL A 17 -13.51 -7.60 14.59
C VAL A 17 -14.52 -8.58 14.00
N THR A 18 -15.84 -8.36 14.21
CA THR A 18 -16.89 -9.28 13.72
C THR A 18 -17.43 -8.85 12.36
N GLU A 19 -17.11 -9.61 11.30
CA GLU A 19 -17.62 -9.35 9.94
C GLU A 19 -19.13 -9.60 9.86
N ASN A 20 -19.85 -8.65 9.27
CA ASN A 20 -21.30 -8.67 9.10
C ASN A 20 -21.70 -8.82 7.63
N SER A 21 -20.96 -8.21 6.70
CA SER A 21 -21.28 -8.24 5.27
C SER A 21 -20.04 -8.16 4.38
N VAL A 22 -20.16 -8.69 3.16
CA VAL A 22 -19.14 -8.56 2.12
C VAL A 22 -19.82 -8.17 0.81
N LYS A 23 -19.33 -7.10 0.18
CA LYS A 23 -19.73 -6.66 -1.16
C LYS A 23 -18.51 -6.65 -2.06
N VAL A 24 -18.69 -7.11 -3.30
CA VAL A 24 -17.63 -7.19 -4.30
C VAL A 24 -18.07 -6.43 -5.54
N PHE A 25 -17.25 -5.49 -5.98
CA PHE A 25 -17.54 -4.58 -7.08
C PHE A 25 -16.54 -4.83 -8.21
N LEU A 26 -17.04 -5.13 -9.41
CA LEU A 26 -16.20 -5.27 -10.60
C LEU A 26 -15.58 -3.92 -10.93
N ALA A 27 -14.25 -3.84 -10.89
CA ALA A 27 -13.51 -2.59 -11.02
C ALA A 27 -13.13 -2.30 -12.48
N ASP A 28 -14.12 -2.30 -13.39
CA ASP A 28 -13.92 -2.10 -14.83
C ASP A 28 -14.28 -0.68 -15.31
N GLY A 29 -14.66 0.21 -14.39
CA GLY A 29 -15.07 1.60 -14.66
C GLY A 29 -16.41 1.73 -15.35
N LYS A 30 -17.17 0.65 -15.53
CA LYS A 30 -18.50 0.67 -16.16
C LYS A 30 -19.59 0.75 -15.10
N CYS A 31 -20.76 1.18 -15.54
CA CYS A 31 -21.96 1.17 -14.72
C CYS A 31 -22.49 -0.26 -14.57
N HIS A 32 -22.68 -0.70 -13.33
CA HIS A 32 -23.28 -1.99 -13.00
C HIS A 32 -24.55 -1.77 -12.18
N PRO A 33 -25.72 -2.19 -12.68
CA PRO A 33 -26.94 -2.18 -11.88
C PRO A 33 -26.86 -3.23 -10.77
N SER A 34 -27.46 -2.88 -9.63
CA SER A 34 -27.81 -3.76 -8.51
C SER A 34 -29.35 -3.88 -8.46
N GLU A 35 -29.91 -4.40 -7.36
CA GLU A 35 -31.36 -4.59 -7.21
C GLU A 35 -32.16 -3.30 -7.49
N ASP A 36 -31.85 -2.22 -6.77
CA ASP A 36 -32.56 -0.92 -6.90
C ASP A 36 -31.61 0.26 -7.17
N SER A 37 -30.30 0.02 -7.20
CA SER A 37 -29.25 1.04 -7.30
C SER A 37 -28.21 0.66 -8.35
N SER A 38 -27.15 1.45 -8.52
CA SER A 38 -26.02 1.05 -9.37
C SER A 38 -24.69 1.52 -8.81
N PHE A 39 -23.61 1.03 -9.40
CA PHE A 39 -22.27 1.44 -9.02
C PHE A 39 -21.32 1.53 -10.20
N THR A 40 -20.26 2.30 -10.01
CA THR A 40 -19.01 2.17 -10.79
C THR A 40 -17.86 1.91 -9.84
N ALA A 41 -16.90 1.10 -10.27
CA ALA A 41 -15.68 0.87 -9.51
C ALA A 41 -14.47 0.90 -10.45
N THR A 42 -13.36 1.46 -9.98
CA THR A 42 -12.08 1.47 -10.70
C THR A 42 -10.95 1.08 -9.75
N LEU A 43 -9.96 0.38 -10.30
CA LEU A 43 -8.66 0.18 -9.69
C LEU A 43 -7.61 0.75 -10.63
N ASN A 44 -6.87 1.74 -10.13
CA ASN A 44 -5.82 2.42 -10.87
C ASN A 44 -4.52 1.60 -10.86
N THR A 45 -3.64 1.91 -11.81
CA THR A 45 -2.34 1.23 -11.95
C THR A 45 -1.36 1.51 -10.81
N ASP A 46 -1.59 2.59 -10.06
CA ASP A 46 -0.84 2.92 -8.84
C ASP A 46 -1.33 2.12 -7.60
N GLY A 47 -2.42 1.37 -7.74
CA GLY A 47 -3.04 0.58 -6.68
C GLY A 47 -4.11 1.32 -5.88
N SER A 48 -4.41 2.59 -6.21
CA SER A 48 -5.57 3.30 -5.67
C SER A 48 -6.87 2.86 -6.36
N GLY A 49 -8.02 3.25 -5.84
CA GLY A 49 -9.31 2.94 -6.44
C GLY A 49 -10.38 3.98 -6.14
N VAL A 50 -11.46 3.92 -6.91
CA VAL A 50 -12.66 4.74 -6.69
C VAL A 50 -13.87 3.83 -6.77
N LEU A 51 -14.77 3.94 -5.79
CA LEU A 51 -16.10 3.32 -5.80
C LEU A 51 -17.12 4.45 -5.75
N VAL A 52 -18.07 4.43 -6.67
CA VAL A 52 -19.21 5.35 -6.67
C VAL A 52 -20.49 4.53 -6.62
N LEU A 53 -21.33 4.82 -5.64
CA LEU A 53 -22.67 4.24 -5.49
C LEU A 53 -23.69 5.29 -5.93
N PHE A 54 -24.67 4.88 -6.72
CA PHE A 54 -25.71 5.75 -7.25
C PHE A 54 -27.07 5.30 -6.75
N GLU A 55 -27.96 6.26 -6.51
CA GLU A 55 -29.33 5.98 -6.06
C GLU A 55 -30.11 5.13 -7.08
N TYR A 56 -29.91 5.35 -8.38
CA TYR A 56 -30.69 4.69 -9.45
C TYR A 56 -29.89 3.70 -10.28
N LEU A 57 -30.58 2.85 -11.04
CA LEU A 57 -30.04 1.72 -11.81
C LEU A 57 -29.08 2.07 -12.97
N LYS A 58 -28.95 3.34 -13.34
CA LYS A 58 -28.22 3.78 -14.56
C LYS A 58 -27.02 4.68 -14.28
N CYS A 59 -26.49 4.64 -13.07
CA CYS A 59 -25.43 5.52 -12.58
C CYS A 59 -25.84 7.00 -12.70
N GLU A 60 -27.04 7.29 -12.21
CA GLU A 60 -27.71 8.58 -12.22
C GLU A 60 -28.27 8.85 -10.81
N GLY A 61 -28.65 10.09 -10.55
CA GLY A 61 -29.17 10.52 -9.24
C GLY A 61 -28.06 10.94 -8.28
N ASP A 62 -28.36 10.90 -6.99
CA ASP A 62 -27.38 11.21 -5.95
C ASP A 62 -26.28 10.14 -5.91
N GLU A 63 -25.04 10.59 -5.68
CA GLU A 63 -23.86 9.73 -5.64
C GLU A 63 -23.16 9.78 -4.28
N ASP A 64 -22.71 8.61 -3.83
CA ASP A 64 -21.74 8.47 -2.75
C ASP A 64 -20.41 7.98 -3.32
N LYS A 65 -19.39 8.85 -3.27
CA LYS A 65 -18.07 8.61 -3.86
C LYS A 65 -17.04 8.32 -2.77
N ILE A 66 -16.52 7.12 -2.82
CA ILE A 66 -15.45 6.62 -1.95
C ILE A 66 -14.15 6.57 -2.76
N THR A 67 -13.18 7.40 -2.38
CA THR A 67 -11.84 7.39 -2.96
C THR A 67 -10.90 6.65 -2.02
N LEU A 68 -10.20 5.64 -2.54
CA LEU A 68 -9.35 4.73 -1.76
C LEU A 68 -7.91 4.86 -2.24
N SER A 69 -7.02 5.24 -1.33
CA SER A 69 -5.59 5.24 -1.58
C SER A 69 -5.05 3.81 -1.67
N LYS A 70 -3.85 3.69 -2.27
CA LYS A 70 -3.09 2.44 -2.29
C LYS A 70 -2.88 1.88 -0.88
N ASP A 71 -2.56 2.74 0.08
CA ASP A 71 -2.22 2.33 1.43
C ASP A 71 -3.46 1.84 2.19
N GLU A 72 -4.63 2.47 2.00
CA GLU A 72 -5.88 1.99 2.58
C GLU A 72 -6.25 0.59 2.06
N LEU A 73 -6.12 0.37 0.75
CA LEU A 73 -6.40 -0.92 0.11
C LEU A 73 -5.38 -2.01 0.49
N ALA A 74 -4.12 -1.63 0.74
CA ALA A 74 -3.06 -2.56 1.13
C ALA A 74 -3.10 -2.91 2.62
N ALA A 75 -3.32 -1.91 3.48
CA ALA A 75 -3.35 -2.09 4.93
C ALA A 75 -4.65 -2.75 5.41
N GLN A 76 -5.74 -2.60 4.65
CA GLN A 76 -7.08 -3.05 5.05
C GLN A 76 -7.45 -2.53 6.44
N SER A 77 -7.05 -1.28 6.72
CA SER A 77 -7.33 -0.58 7.96
C SER A 77 -8.84 -0.44 8.16
N CYS A 78 -9.28 -0.50 9.41
CA CYS A 78 -10.67 -0.26 9.77
C CYS A 78 -10.97 1.24 9.65
N ILE A 79 -11.88 1.61 8.75
CA ILE A 79 -12.36 2.98 8.56
C ILE A 79 -13.83 2.98 8.96
N GLY A 80 -14.16 3.58 10.10
CA GLY A 80 -15.47 3.38 10.73
C GLY A 80 -15.65 1.90 11.11
N ASN A 81 -16.64 1.24 10.51
CA ASN A 81 -16.90 -0.20 10.65
C ASN A 81 -16.66 -0.95 9.33
N VAL A 82 -15.83 -0.42 8.43
CA VAL A 82 -15.60 -0.98 7.10
C VAL A 82 -14.11 -1.20 6.84
N LYS A 83 -13.78 -2.29 6.14
CA LYS A 83 -12.46 -2.49 5.53
C LYS A 83 -12.59 -2.61 4.02
N TYR A 84 -11.64 -2.00 3.31
CA TYR A 84 -11.56 -2.03 1.87
C TYR A 84 -10.36 -2.86 1.42
N ALA A 85 -10.52 -3.61 0.34
CA ALA A 85 -9.44 -4.37 -0.26
C ALA A 85 -9.54 -4.36 -1.78
N ALA A 86 -8.40 -4.54 -2.44
CA ALA A 86 -8.32 -4.71 -3.87
C ALA A 86 -7.94 -6.15 -4.22
N HIS A 87 -8.61 -6.73 -5.23
CA HIS A 87 -8.26 -8.04 -5.78
C HIS A 87 -7.82 -7.89 -7.24
N ASN A 88 -6.75 -8.61 -7.61
CA ASN A 88 -6.07 -8.47 -8.90
C ASN A 88 -5.71 -7.00 -9.25
N ALA A 89 -5.34 -6.20 -8.25
CA ALA A 89 -4.82 -4.86 -8.49
C ALA A 89 -3.48 -4.95 -9.23
N ALA A 90 -3.25 -4.01 -10.17
CA ALA A 90 -1.97 -3.91 -10.85
C ALA A 90 -0.87 -3.71 -9.80
N THR A 91 0.01 -4.70 -9.65
CA THR A 91 1.09 -4.65 -8.68
C THR A 91 2.20 -3.80 -9.28
N THR A 92 2.34 -2.55 -8.82
CA THR A 92 3.59 -1.83 -9.04
C THR A 92 4.62 -2.45 -8.11
N THR A 93 5.47 -3.33 -8.65
CA THR A 93 6.66 -3.80 -7.96
C THR A 93 7.53 -2.59 -7.68
N THR A 94 7.46 -2.05 -6.47
CA THR A 94 8.47 -1.10 -6.00
C THR A 94 9.72 -1.93 -5.74
N THR A 95 10.52 -2.15 -6.77
CA THR A 95 11.92 -2.49 -6.58
C THR A 95 12.56 -1.30 -5.89
N THR A 96 12.68 -1.36 -4.56
CA THR A 96 13.66 -0.53 -3.85
C THR A 96 14.99 -0.74 -4.56
N PRO A 97 15.59 0.28 -5.19
CA PRO A 97 16.91 0.11 -5.78
C PRO A 97 17.87 -0.17 -4.62
N THR A 98 18.37 -1.40 -4.54
CA THR A 98 19.53 -1.72 -3.72
C THR A 98 20.64 -0.80 -4.18
N ALA A 99 20.99 0.18 -3.36
CA ALA A 99 22.12 1.05 -3.62
C ALA A 99 23.36 0.17 -3.78
N ALA A 100 23.86 0.04 -5.01
CA ALA A 100 25.11 -0.64 -5.28
C ALA A 100 26.22 0.17 -4.58
N THR A 101 26.79 -0.38 -3.51
CA THR A 101 28.03 0.14 -2.93
C THR A 101 29.08 0.10 -4.03
N ALA A 102 29.51 1.27 -4.50
CA ALA A 102 30.57 1.38 -5.46
C ALA A 102 31.86 0.80 -4.86
N THR A 103 32.33 -0.32 -5.42
CA THR A 103 33.66 -0.84 -5.16
C THR A 103 34.69 0.19 -5.67
N PRO A 104 35.61 0.70 -4.84
CA PRO A 104 36.64 1.60 -5.31
C PRO A 104 37.63 0.83 -6.18
N SER A 105 37.57 1.05 -7.50
CA SER A 105 38.59 0.59 -8.44
C SER A 105 39.84 1.44 -8.28
N THR A 106 40.89 0.89 -7.67
CA THR A 106 42.24 1.47 -7.68
C THR A 106 43.11 0.68 -8.65
N THR A 107 43.51 1.31 -9.75
CA THR A 107 44.43 0.71 -10.73
C THR A 107 45.87 1.14 -10.44
N ARG A 108 46.66 0.13 -10.05
CA ARG A 108 48.07 -0.20 -10.40
C ARG A 108 49.17 0.88 -10.25
N SER A 109 50.16 0.59 -9.40
CA SER A 109 51.55 0.24 -9.81
C SER A 109 52.54 0.49 -8.64
N GLY A 110 53.29 -0.53 -8.22
CA GLY A 110 54.45 -0.34 -7.34
C GLY A 110 54.68 -1.48 -6.35
N SER A 111 55.78 -2.20 -6.55
CA SER A 111 56.29 -3.34 -5.78
C SER A 111 56.36 -3.12 -4.25
N GLY A 112 55.83 -4.05 -3.45
CA GLY A 112 56.01 -4.07 -2.01
C GLY A 112 55.38 -5.29 -1.34
N LEU A 113 56.18 -6.06 -0.59
CA LEU A 113 55.87 -7.32 0.11
C LEU A 113 54.66 -7.23 1.07
N PRO A 114 53.95 -8.34 1.34
CA PRO A 114 52.85 -8.35 2.31
C PRO A 114 53.40 -8.43 3.73
N LEU A 115 53.09 -7.44 4.56
CA LEU A 115 53.20 -7.54 6.01
C LEU A 115 51.79 -7.47 6.59
N ALA A 116 51.33 -8.61 7.09
CA ALA A 116 50.15 -8.69 7.93
C ALA A 116 50.39 -7.87 9.19
N SER A 117 49.47 -6.95 9.49
CA SER A 117 49.38 -6.29 10.80
C SER A 117 47.91 -6.05 11.12
N PHE A 118 47.35 -6.95 11.93
CA PHE A 118 46.25 -6.62 12.82
C PHE A 118 46.82 -5.77 13.95
N LEU A 119 46.33 -4.54 14.14
CA LEU A 119 46.42 -3.88 15.44
C LEU A 119 45.35 -2.80 15.61
N LEU A 120 44.62 -2.96 16.71
CA LEU A 120 43.68 -2.03 17.32
C LEU A 120 44.27 -0.63 17.54
N ALA A 121 43.42 0.40 17.44
CA ALA A 121 43.51 1.58 18.29
C ALA A 121 42.11 2.14 18.59
N ALA A 122 41.69 1.95 19.84
CA ALA A 122 40.61 2.69 20.48
C ALA A 122 41.06 4.12 20.82
N ILE A 123 40.09 4.95 21.26
CA ILE A 123 40.14 6.27 21.93
C ILE A 123 39.61 7.43 21.06
N LEU A 124 38.80 8.40 21.52
CA LEU A 124 38.36 8.83 22.86
C LEU A 124 37.11 9.73 22.64
N GLY A 125 36.18 9.80 23.60
CA GLY A 125 35.29 10.97 23.71
C GLY A 125 33.81 10.67 23.90
N GLY A 126 33.42 10.37 25.14
CA GLY A 126 32.04 10.53 25.56
C GLY A 126 31.69 11.99 25.84
N LEU A 127 30.41 12.34 25.73
CA LEU A 127 29.76 13.15 26.75
C LEU A 127 28.28 12.76 26.78
N ALA A 128 27.82 12.44 27.98
CA ALA A 128 26.48 12.01 28.29
C ALA A 128 25.63 13.19 28.81
N VAL A 129 24.35 12.86 29.05
CA VAL A 129 23.41 13.50 29.99
C VAL A 129 22.75 14.79 29.44
N LEU A 130 21.44 15.06 29.54
CA LEU A 130 20.54 14.85 30.68
C LEU A 130 19.06 14.92 30.26
N PHE A 131 18.25 14.04 30.85
CA PHE A 131 16.79 14.09 30.90
C PHE A 131 16.31 15.34 31.66
N LEU A 132 15.21 15.94 31.17
CA LEU A 132 14.26 16.66 32.00
C LEU A 132 12.86 16.14 31.65
#